data_AF-A0A7J9YRG1-F1
#
_entry.id   AF-A0A7J9YRG1-F1
#
_cell.length_a   1.000
_cell.length_b   1.000
_cell.length_c   1.000
_cell.angle_alpha   90.00
_cell.angle_beta   90.00
_cell.angle_gamma   90.00
#
_symmetry.space_group_name_H-M   'P 1'
#
loop_
_entity.id
_entity.type
_entity.pdbx_description
1 polymer ?
#
loop_
_entity_poly.entity_id
_entity_poly.type
_entity_poly.pdbx_seq_one_letter_code
_entity_poly.pdbx_strand_id
1 'polypeptide(L)'
;MGEEIAISAHPPLQPRGPWPRIVALVLAAALAPALAACGGGADERQDADEPEGKFPVDVVTAKFPTDQRLAETRDLRLEIENAGDEPVPTLVVTIYTGDEKASQPFSVRSDQPGLADPNRPVWILDEGFPKLVAPGGSGKGLSQAPTAGADVAQTDTFAFGSLAAGERKDIVWRVTAVVPGTYTVHYELAGGLTGKARAVTADGSPAEGEFVVTISDKPPRARVTGTGKVELEGG
;
A
#
# COMPACT_ATOMS: atom_id res chain seq x y z
N MET A 1 -21.56 -44.12 31.03
CA MET A 1 -22.34 -44.65 32.16
C MET A 1 -21.70 -44.04 33.40
N GLY A 2 -22.24 -43.09 34.14
CA GLY A 2 -23.62 -42.66 34.39
C GLY A 2 -23.72 -42.46 35.92
N GLU A 3 -24.13 -41.28 36.37
CA GLU A 3 -24.64 -40.86 37.70
C GLU A 3 -24.54 -39.31 37.70
N GLU A 4 -25.60 -38.47 37.67
CA GLU A 4 -26.82 -38.36 38.49
C GLU A 4 -26.53 -38.56 39.98
N ILE A 5 -26.94 -37.71 40.92
CA ILE A 5 -28.32 -37.52 41.44
C ILE A 5 -28.42 -36.17 42.20
N ALA A 6 -29.42 -35.33 41.89
CA ALA A 6 -30.66 -35.03 42.66
C ALA A 6 -30.54 -34.02 43.82
N ILE A 7 -31.17 -32.84 43.72
CA ILE A 7 -32.55 -32.45 44.13
C ILE A 7 -32.71 -32.23 45.65
N SER A 8 -33.17 -31.02 46.03
CA SER A 8 -34.22 -30.91 47.04
C SER A 8 -35.03 -29.61 46.87
N ALA A 9 -36.35 -29.77 46.93
CA ALA A 9 -37.40 -28.74 46.92
C ALA A 9 -37.83 -28.43 48.37
N HIS A 10 -38.54 -27.33 48.70
CA HIS A 10 -40.01 -27.24 48.77
C HIS A 10 -40.45 -25.92 49.50
N PRO A 11 -41.77 -25.54 49.54
CA PRO A 11 -42.23 -24.21 49.09
C PRO A 11 -43.10 -23.45 50.17
N PRO A 12 -44.29 -22.86 49.92
CA PRO A 12 -44.57 -21.41 50.01
C PRO A 12 -45.73 -21.00 50.97
N LEU A 13 -46.02 -19.67 51.10
CA LEU A 13 -47.34 -18.98 50.94
C LEU A 13 -47.47 -17.62 51.68
N GLN A 14 -47.85 -16.58 50.90
CA GLN A 14 -48.70 -15.35 51.01
C GLN A 14 -49.44 -14.98 52.34
N PRO A 15 -50.24 -13.86 52.49
CA PRO A 15 -50.70 -12.78 51.58
C PRO A 15 -50.75 -11.33 52.19
N ARG A 16 -51.19 -10.30 51.42
CA ARG A 16 -52.36 -9.40 51.71
C ARG A 16 -52.32 -8.01 51.00
N GLY A 17 -53.36 -7.73 50.19
CA GLY A 17 -54.13 -6.46 50.27
C GLY A 17 -54.00 -5.42 49.13
N PRO A 18 -55.09 -4.75 48.68
CA PRO A 18 -55.17 -4.00 47.41
C PRO A 18 -55.24 -2.45 47.53
N TRP A 19 -54.78 -1.75 46.47
CA TRP A 19 -55.18 -0.44 45.85
C TRP A 19 -55.64 0.78 46.71
N PRO A 20 -55.80 2.02 46.16
CA PRO A 20 -55.08 2.81 45.12
C PRO A 20 -54.80 4.28 45.59
N ARG A 21 -54.14 5.12 44.78
CA ARG A 21 -54.43 6.58 44.52
C ARG A 21 -53.26 7.32 43.83
N ILE A 22 -53.48 7.64 42.55
CA ILE A 22 -53.35 8.96 41.90
C ILE A 22 -52.26 9.91 42.43
N VAL A 23 -51.33 10.35 41.56
CA VAL A 23 -51.18 11.74 41.03
C VAL A 23 -50.07 11.73 39.97
N ALA A 24 -50.35 12.38 38.84
CA ALA A 24 -49.49 12.54 37.67
C ALA A 24 -48.31 13.48 37.91
N LEU A 25 -47.19 13.24 37.21
CA LEU A 25 -46.37 14.33 36.68
C LEU A 25 -45.59 13.91 35.44
N VAL A 26 -45.86 14.64 34.37
CA VAL A 26 -45.23 14.61 33.05
C VAL A 26 -43.77 15.05 33.18
N LEU A 27 -42.83 14.30 32.59
CA LEU A 27 -41.62 14.88 32.01
C LEU A 27 -41.20 14.06 30.79
N ALA A 28 -41.52 14.59 29.61
CA ALA A 28 -40.93 14.17 28.35
C ALA A 28 -39.53 14.81 28.24
N ALA A 29 -38.49 14.00 28.04
CA ALA A 29 -37.18 14.47 27.61
C ALA A 29 -36.48 13.38 26.78
N ALA A 30 -36.56 13.57 25.46
CA ALA A 30 -35.63 13.17 24.39
C ALA A 30 -34.83 11.86 24.57
N LEU A 31 -35.27 10.80 23.87
CA LEU A 31 -34.35 9.77 23.38
C LEU A 31 -33.54 10.39 22.22
N ALA A 32 -32.24 10.64 22.44
CA ALA A 32 -31.28 10.85 21.36
C ALA A 32 -30.77 9.48 20.89
N PRO A 33 -30.87 9.12 19.60
CA PRO A 33 -30.14 7.97 19.08
C PRO A 33 -28.67 8.36 18.90
N ALA A 34 -27.79 7.78 19.71
CA ALA A 34 -26.35 7.79 19.50
C ALA A 34 -26.01 6.83 18.35
N LEU A 35 -26.01 7.34 17.12
CA LEU A 35 -25.53 6.63 15.93
C LEU A 35 -24.72 7.59 15.06
N ALA A 36 -23.45 7.80 15.40
CA ALA A 36 -22.43 8.35 14.51
C ALA A 36 -21.04 8.22 15.16
N ALA A 37 -20.52 7.00 15.25
CA ALA A 37 -19.11 6.80 15.58
C ALA A 37 -18.62 5.44 15.06
N CYS A 38 -18.71 5.26 13.73
CA CYS A 38 -17.89 4.36 12.91
C CYS A 38 -18.45 4.44 11.47
N GLY A 39 -17.68 5.04 10.56
CA GLY A 39 -18.03 5.16 9.15
C GLY A 39 -18.28 6.62 8.77
N GLY A 40 -17.29 7.23 8.10
CA GLY A 40 -17.45 8.51 7.41
C GLY A 40 -18.71 8.48 6.54
N GLY A 41 -19.45 9.58 6.56
CA GLY A 41 -20.75 9.66 5.91
C GLY A 41 -20.63 9.45 4.40
N ALA A 42 -21.67 8.91 3.79
CA ALA A 42 -21.76 8.63 2.35
C ALA A 42 -21.58 9.88 1.44
N ASP A 43 -21.44 11.08 2.02
CA ASP A 43 -21.30 12.36 1.32
C ASP A 43 -19.90 13.00 1.47
N GLU A 44 -19.01 12.47 2.32
CA GLU A 44 -17.63 12.95 2.40
C GLU A 44 -16.81 12.31 1.29
N ARG A 45 -16.74 12.99 0.13
CA ARG A 45 -15.89 12.54 -0.96
C ARG A 45 -14.42 12.56 -0.52
N GLN A 46 -13.68 11.49 -0.79
CA GLN A 46 -12.25 11.35 -0.44
C GLN A 46 -11.35 12.43 -1.08
N ASP A 47 -11.83 13.09 -2.13
CA ASP A 47 -11.12 14.11 -2.89
C ASP A 47 -11.51 15.55 -2.52
N ALA A 48 -12.42 15.74 -1.55
CA ALA A 48 -12.98 17.06 -1.24
C ALA A 48 -11.91 18.08 -0.85
N ASP A 49 -10.88 17.64 -0.12
CA ASP A 49 -9.81 18.48 0.41
C ASP A 49 -8.47 18.34 -0.35
N GLU A 50 -8.41 17.57 -1.45
CA GLU A 50 -7.17 17.47 -2.23
C GLU A 50 -6.92 18.78 -3.01
N PRO A 51 -5.73 19.40 -2.88
CA PRO A 51 -5.37 20.56 -3.67
C PRO A 51 -5.44 20.26 -5.17
N GLU A 52 -5.96 21.21 -5.95
CA GLU A 52 -6.05 21.07 -7.41
C GLU A 52 -4.89 21.82 -8.07
N GLY A 53 -4.21 21.21 -9.04
CA GLY A 53 -3.11 21.88 -9.71
C GLY A 53 -2.25 20.97 -10.58
N LYS A 54 -1.35 21.61 -11.34
CA LYS A 54 -0.26 20.94 -12.04
C LYS A 54 1.03 21.26 -11.32
N PHE A 55 1.75 20.23 -10.92
CA PHE A 55 2.98 20.33 -10.14
C PHE A 55 4.14 19.81 -11.01
N PRO A 56 5.01 20.70 -11.52
CA PRO A 56 6.17 20.28 -12.29
C PRO A 56 7.11 19.39 -11.46
N VAL A 57 7.43 18.21 -11.96
CA VAL A 57 8.39 17.29 -11.35
C VAL A 57 9.37 16.78 -12.39
N ASP A 58 10.60 16.53 -11.95
CA ASP A 58 11.65 15.92 -12.76
C ASP A 58 12.07 14.58 -12.16
N VAL A 59 12.14 13.56 -13.02
CA VAL A 59 12.70 12.24 -12.65
C VAL A 59 14.20 12.28 -12.89
N VAL A 60 14.95 12.73 -11.89
CA VAL A 60 16.41 12.92 -11.93
C VAL A 60 17.14 11.58 -12.09
N THR A 61 16.62 10.51 -11.49
CA THR A 61 17.11 9.14 -11.68
C THR A 61 15.94 8.20 -11.88
N ALA A 62 15.99 7.39 -12.93
CA ALA A 62 15.13 6.25 -13.14
C ALA A 62 16.01 5.03 -13.43
N LYS A 63 16.08 4.08 -12.49
CA LYS A 63 16.95 2.91 -12.64
C LYS A 63 16.29 1.64 -12.15
N PHE A 64 16.25 0.66 -13.02
CA PHE A 64 15.94 -0.72 -12.68
C PHE A 64 16.81 -1.64 -13.55
N PRO A 65 17.60 -2.57 -12.99
CA PRO A 65 18.40 -3.49 -13.80
C PRO A 65 17.50 -4.29 -14.76
N THR A 66 17.72 -4.13 -16.07
CA THR A 66 16.86 -4.72 -17.10
C THR A 66 17.19 -6.17 -17.41
N ASP A 67 18.41 -6.62 -17.11
CA ASP A 67 18.81 -8.02 -17.21
C ASP A 67 18.83 -8.65 -15.81
N GLN A 68 17.91 -9.58 -15.57
CA GLN A 68 17.73 -10.23 -14.28
C GLN A 68 17.72 -11.75 -14.37
N ARG A 69 17.82 -12.39 -13.21
CA ARG A 69 17.74 -13.84 -13.05
C ARG A 69 16.59 -14.23 -12.13
N LEU A 70 16.02 -15.40 -12.36
CA LEU A 70 15.04 -15.98 -11.46
C LEU A 70 15.61 -16.06 -10.04
N ALA A 71 14.83 -15.66 -9.02
CA ALA A 71 15.22 -15.55 -7.62
C ALA A 71 16.34 -14.53 -7.31
N GLU A 72 16.61 -13.61 -8.24
CA GLU A 72 17.52 -12.49 -7.99
C GLU A 72 16.78 -11.30 -7.39
N THR A 73 17.36 -10.73 -6.34
CA THR A 73 16.87 -9.50 -5.71
C THR A 73 17.53 -8.29 -6.34
N ARG A 74 16.73 -7.34 -6.81
CA ARG A 74 17.16 -6.09 -7.46
C ARG A 74 16.41 -4.90 -6.88
N ASP A 75 17.04 -3.74 -6.95
CA ASP A 75 16.48 -2.47 -6.49
C ASP A 75 16.00 -1.67 -7.71
N LEU A 76 14.71 -1.32 -7.72
CA LEU A 76 14.15 -0.24 -8.56
C LEU A 76 14.30 1.06 -7.79
N ARG A 77 14.86 2.08 -8.43
CA ARG A 77 15.14 3.37 -7.81
C ARG A 77 14.64 4.53 -8.65
N LEU A 78 13.89 5.42 -8.01
CA LEU A 78 13.42 6.68 -8.58
C LEU A 78 13.90 7.84 -7.69
N GLU A 79 14.66 8.78 -8.26
CA GLU A 79 14.96 10.07 -7.63
C GLU A 79 14.13 11.14 -8.31
N ILE A 80 13.24 11.77 -7.56
CA ILE A 80 12.23 12.72 -8.05
C ILE A 80 12.48 14.07 -7.41
N GLU A 81 12.56 15.11 -8.23
CA GLU A 81 12.70 16.51 -7.84
C GLU A 81 11.41 17.27 -8.11
N ASN A 82 11.02 18.16 -7.21
CA ASN A 82 10.02 19.17 -7.52
C ASN A 82 10.68 20.30 -8.32
N ALA A 83 10.39 20.36 -9.61
CA ALA A 83 10.94 21.35 -10.53
C ALA A 83 10.13 22.65 -10.57
N GLY A 84 9.04 22.74 -9.81
CA GLY A 84 8.20 23.93 -9.69
C GLY A 84 8.56 24.82 -8.50
N ASP A 85 7.86 25.95 -8.40
CA ASP A 85 8.01 26.93 -7.32
C ASP A 85 7.06 26.70 -6.13
N GLU A 86 6.09 25.79 -6.29
CA GLU A 86 5.10 25.45 -5.27
C GLU A 86 5.32 24.02 -4.75
N PRO A 87 5.03 23.72 -3.47
CA PRO A 87 5.16 22.38 -2.95
C PRO A 87 4.17 21.41 -3.61
N VAL A 88 4.64 20.21 -3.97
CA VAL A 88 3.75 19.10 -4.32
C VAL A 88 3.03 18.66 -3.04
N PRO A 89 1.68 18.60 -3.00
CA PRO A 89 0.93 18.28 -1.79
C PRO A 89 1.29 16.92 -1.22
N THR A 90 1.24 15.88 -2.06
CA THR A 90 1.66 14.52 -1.73
C THR A 90 2.29 13.89 -2.95
N LEU A 91 3.59 13.60 -2.92
CA LEU A 91 4.20 12.81 -3.98
C LEU A 91 3.65 11.38 -3.91
N VAL A 92 3.02 10.95 -4.99
CA VAL A 92 2.45 9.62 -5.16
C VAL A 92 3.14 8.93 -6.32
N VAL A 93 3.48 7.65 -6.15
CA VAL A 93 4.03 6.80 -7.21
C VAL A 93 3.16 5.56 -7.36
N THR A 94 2.62 5.33 -8.55
CA THR A 94 1.92 4.09 -8.91
C THR A 94 2.87 3.22 -9.72
N ILE A 95 2.97 1.93 -9.39
CA ILE A 95 3.79 0.95 -10.12
C ILE A 95 2.90 -0.19 -10.62
N TYR A 96 3.05 -0.54 -11.90
CA TYR A 96 2.35 -1.68 -12.49
C TYR A 96 3.23 -2.40 -13.53
N THR A 97 2.81 -3.59 -13.95
CA THR A 97 3.57 -4.44 -14.87
C THR A 97 2.68 -4.96 -15.99
N GLY A 98 3.21 -4.92 -17.21
CA GLY A 98 2.50 -5.32 -18.43
C GLY A 98 1.64 -4.21 -19.01
N ASP A 99 1.03 -4.50 -20.15
CA ASP A 99 0.22 -3.54 -20.91
C ASP A 99 -1.10 -3.20 -20.21
N GLU A 100 -1.62 -4.13 -19.39
CA GLU A 100 -2.81 -3.92 -18.57
C GLU A 100 -2.43 -3.74 -17.10
N LYS A 101 -2.90 -2.65 -16.48
CA LYS A 101 -2.72 -2.41 -15.04
C LYS A 101 -3.35 -3.52 -14.21
N ALA A 102 -2.51 -4.38 -13.65
CA ALA A 102 -2.87 -5.23 -12.51
C ALA A 102 -3.20 -4.35 -11.30
N SER A 103 -3.98 -4.86 -10.35
CA SER A 103 -4.30 -4.10 -9.13
C SER A 103 -3.21 -4.21 -8.06
N GLN A 104 -2.15 -4.98 -8.30
CA GLN A 104 -1.00 -5.15 -7.43
C GLN A 104 0.29 -4.74 -8.16
N PRO A 105 1.25 -4.11 -7.47
CA PRO A 105 2.49 -3.70 -8.08
C PRO A 105 3.32 -4.93 -8.42
N PHE A 106 4.17 -4.82 -9.45
CA PHE A 106 5.06 -5.90 -9.88
C PHE A 106 4.36 -7.22 -10.24
N SER A 107 3.06 -7.16 -10.52
CA SER A 107 2.22 -8.30 -10.87
C SER A 107 1.60 -8.08 -12.25
N VAL A 108 1.36 -9.17 -12.97
CA VAL A 108 0.56 -9.17 -14.20
C VAL A 108 -0.82 -9.73 -13.91
N ARG A 109 -1.81 -9.32 -14.69
CA ARG A 109 -3.16 -9.89 -14.63
C ARG A 109 -3.19 -11.21 -15.43
N SER A 110 -3.81 -12.24 -14.86
CA SER A 110 -4.07 -13.51 -15.52
C SER A 110 -5.51 -13.60 -16.00
N ASP A 111 -5.70 -13.91 -17.29
CA ASP A 111 -7.02 -14.13 -17.91
C ASP A 111 -7.64 -15.50 -17.63
N GLN A 112 -6.94 -16.37 -16.88
CA GLN A 112 -7.47 -17.68 -16.53
C GLN A 112 -8.83 -17.54 -15.80
N PRO A 113 -9.90 -18.18 -16.30
CA PRO A 113 -11.22 -18.09 -15.67
C PRO A 113 -11.25 -18.80 -14.31
N GLY A 114 -12.12 -18.33 -13.42
CA GLY A 114 -12.38 -18.96 -12.12
C GLY A 114 -11.38 -18.61 -11.01
N LEU A 115 -10.45 -17.69 -11.25
CA LEU A 115 -9.55 -17.18 -10.23
C LEU A 115 -10.25 -16.19 -9.31
N ALA A 116 -10.08 -16.36 -7.99
CA ALA A 116 -10.57 -15.39 -7.01
C ALA A 116 -9.76 -14.09 -7.04
N ASP A 117 -8.44 -14.21 -7.23
CA ASP A 117 -7.53 -13.08 -7.47
C ASP A 117 -6.80 -13.34 -8.81
N PRO A 118 -6.95 -12.46 -9.81
CA PRO A 118 -6.28 -12.59 -11.10
C PRO A 118 -4.83 -12.10 -11.10
N ASN A 119 -4.34 -11.41 -10.05
CA ASN A 119 -2.98 -10.88 -10.02
C ASN A 119 -1.96 -12.01 -9.85
N ARG A 120 -0.89 -11.98 -10.64
CA ARG A 120 0.20 -12.96 -10.62
C ARG A 120 1.52 -12.22 -10.43
N PRO A 121 2.22 -12.44 -9.30
CA PRO A 121 3.47 -11.73 -9.05
C PRO A 121 4.53 -12.16 -10.06
N VAL A 122 5.18 -11.19 -10.70
CA VAL A 122 6.40 -11.37 -11.50
C VAL A 122 7.62 -11.10 -10.62
N TRP A 123 7.51 -10.08 -9.77
CA TRP A 123 8.41 -9.87 -8.63
C TRP A 123 7.65 -9.83 -7.31
N ILE A 124 8.34 -10.20 -6.24
CA ILE A 124 7.89 -10.04 -4.87
C ILE A 124 8.57 -8.81 -4.28
N LEU A 125 7.79 -7.85 -3.79
CA LEU A 125 8.29 -6.72 -3.02
C LEU A 125 8.80 -7.21 -1.66
N ASP A 126 10.07 -6.93 -1.35
CA ASP A 126 10.67 -7.32 -0.08
C ASP A 126 10.00 -6.58 1.09
N GLU A 127 9.89 -7.25 2.24
CA GLU A 127 9.32 -6.68 3.46
C GLU A 127 10.06 -5.41 3.89
N GLY A 128 9.31 -4.38 4.29
CA GLY A 128 9.86 -3.10 4.73
C GLY A 128 10.32 -2.19 3.59
N PHE A 129 9.99 -2.51 2.34
CA PHE A 129 10.12 -1.62 1.18
C PHE A 129 8.74 -1.11 0.72
N PRO A 130 8.66 0.06 0.04
CA PRO A 130 9.77 0.91 -0.37
C PRO A 130 10.41 1.69 0.77
N LYS A 131 11.57 2.29 0.47
CA LYS A 131 12.35 3.11 1.41
C LYS A 131 12.65 4.47 0.82
N LEU A 132 12.66 5.49 1.68
CA LEU A 132 13.21 6.81 1.37
C LEU A 132 14.66 6.88 1.83
N VAL A 133 15.56 7.24 0.91
CA VAL A 133 16.98 7.44 1.21
C VAL A 133 17.41 8.87 0.88
N ALA A 134 18.61 9.24 1.35
CA ALA A 134 19.17 10.55 1.02
C ALA A 134 19.42 10.67 -0.50
N PRO A 135 19.00 11.76 -1.16
CA PRO A 135 19.25 12.00 -2.58
C PRO A 135 20.74 11.86 -2.94
N GLY A 136 21.03 11.29 -4.12
CA GLY A 136 22.40 11.02 -4.56
C GLY A 136 23.16 9.95 -3.75
N GLY A 137 22.49 9.26 -2.81
CA GLY A 137 23.11 8.23 -1.98
C GLY A 137 23.54 6.98 -2.75
N SER A 138 24.54 6.26 -2.25
CA SER A 138 25.01 5.01 -2.87
C SER A 138 24.12 3.78 -2.65
N GLY A 139 22.97 3.93 -1.97
CA GLY A 139 22.15 2.81 -1.50
C GLY A 139 22.73 2.07 -0.29
N LYS A 140 23.84 2.54 0.29
CA LYS A 140 24.35 2.02 1.56
C LYS A 140 23.37 2.34 2.70
N GLY A 141 23.16 1.38 3.60
CA GLY A 141 22.27 1.55 4.74
C GLY A 141 20.78 1.37 4.42
N LEU A 142 20.42 0.85 3.25
CA LEU A 142 19.02 0.56 2.90
C LEU A 142 18.30 -0.25 3.97
N SER A 143 18.94 -1.24 4.59
CA SER A 143 18.32 -2.02 5.68
C SER A 143 17.92 -1.17 6.89
N GLN A 144 18.59 -0.05 7.14
CA GLN A 144 18.35 0.85 8.27
C GLN A 144 17.45 2.04 7.92
N ALA A 145 17.29 2.35 6.63
CA ALA A 145 16.39 3.41 6.19
C ALA A 145 14.94 3.06 6.54
N PRO A 146 14.13 4.06 6.95
CA PRO A 146 12.74 3.84 7.30
C PRO A 146 11.94 3.34 6.09
N THR A 147 11.01 2.43 6.34
CA THR A 147 9.96 2.09 5.37
C THR A 147 9.14 3.34 5.06
N ALA A 148 8.71 3.48 3.82
CA ALA A 148 7.87 4.57 3.35
C ALA A 148 6.79 4.05 2.39
N GLY A 149 5.88 4.90 1.93
CA GLY A 149 4.95 4.56 0.85
C GLY A 149 3.70 3.76 1.26
N ALA A 150 3.55 3.38 2.53
CA ALA A 150 2.54 2.40 2.96
C ALA A 150 1.21 2.99 3.47
N ASP A 151 1.02 4.31 3.38
CA ASP A 151 -0.08 5.01 4.07
C ASP A 151 -1.38 5.12 3.23
N VAL A 152 -1.59 4.23 2.26
CA VAL A 152 -2.72 4.33 1.29
C VAL A 152 -3.46 3.02 1.09
N ALA A 153 -4.72 3.13 0.63
CA ALA A 153 -5.61 1.98 0.43
C ALA A 153 -5.39 1.26 -0.91
N GLN A 154 -4.87 1.97 -1.90
CA GLN A 154 -4.50 1.42 -3.21
C GLN A 154 -3.25 0.55 -3.09
N THR A 155 -3.32 -0.69 -3.56
CA THR A 155 -2.26 -1.69 -3.35
C THR A 155 -1.04 -1.50 -4.25
N ASP A 156 -1.20 -0.83 -5.39
CA ASP A 156 -0.16 -0.55 -6.41
C ASP A 156 0.45 0.85 -6.31
N THR A 157 -0.03 1.64 -5.35
CA THR A 157 0.25 3.07 -5.24
C THR A 157 0.90 3.36 -3.90
N PHE A 158 1.90 4.23 -3.90
CA PHE A 158 2.72 4.54 -2.73
C PHE A 158 2.76 6.05 -2.51
N ALA A 159 2.39 6.52 -1.31
CA ALA A 159 2.45 7.94 -0.95
C ALA A 159 3.69 8.26 -0.13
N PHE A 160 4.41 9.31 -0.52
CA PHE A 160 5.66 9.73 0.11
C PHE A 160 5.56 11.09 0.82
N GLY A 161 4.35 11.65 0.92
CA GLY A 161 4.08 12.97 1.51
C GLY A 161 4.56 14.14 0.66
N SER A 162 4.42 15.36 1.18
CA SER A 162 4.71 16.60 0.46
C SER A 162 6.17 16.71 0.01
N LEU A 163 6.41 17.32 -1.15
CA LEU A 163 7.74 17.58 -1.72
C LEU A 163 7.87 19.09 -1.95
N ALA A 164 8.70 19.77 -1.16
CA ALA A 164 8.90 21.21 -1.27
C ALA A 164 9.54 21.59 -2.61
N ALA A 165 9.39 22.85 -3.02
CA ALA A 165 10.03 23.37 -4.24
C ALA A 165 11.56 23.14 -4.21
N GLY A 166 12.11 22.53 -5.27
CA GLY A 166 13.53 22.15 -5.36
C GLY A 166 13.95 20.99 -4.45
N GLU A 167 13.06 20.41 -3.65
CA GLU A 167 13.36 19.22 -2.85
C GLU A 167 13.43 17.97 -3.73
N ARG A 168 14.27 17.02 -3.32
CA ARG A 168 14.37 15.70 -3.93
C ARG A 168 14.00 14.60 -2.95
N LYS A 169 13.31 13.57 -3.46
CA LYS A 169 13.10 12.30 -2.77
C LYS A 169 13.68 11.17 -3.60
N ASP A 170 14.46 10.33 -2.95
CA ASP A 170 15.04 9.14 -3.55
C ASP A 170 14.37 7.90 -2.93
N ILE A 171 13.63 7.18 -3.78
CA ILE A 171 12.76 6.10 -3.40
C ILE A 171 13.29 4.80 -3.99
N VAL A 172 13.39 3.78 -3.15
CA VAL A 172 13.89 2.46 -3.53
C VAL A 172 12.85 1.40 -3.22
N TRP A 173 12.47 0.61 -4.22
CA TRP A 173 11.72 -0.64 -4.08
C TRP A 173 12.70 -1.78 -4.28
N ARG A 174 12.76 -2.71 -3.33
CA ARG A 174 13.54 -3.93 -3.45
C ARG A 174 12.62 -5.06 -3.82
N VAL A 175 12.92 -5.74 -4.92
CA VAL A 175 12.06 -6.78 -5.47
C VAL A 175 12.85 -8.02 -5.84
N THR A 176 12.25 -9.18 -5.66
CA THR A 176 12.83 -10.48 -6.02
C THR A 176 12.07 -11.09 -7.18
N ALA A 177 12.74 -11.36 -8.30
CA ALA A 177 12.13 -11.93 -9.50
C ALA A 177 11.69 -13.38 -9.29
N VAL A 178 10.45 -13.74 -9.64
CA VAL A 178 9.90 -15.08 -9.41
C VAL A 178 9.30 -15.75 -10.64
N VAL A 179 9.15 -15.02 -11.76
CA VAL A 179 8.70 -15.59 -13.05
C VAL A 179 9.64 -15.15 -14.17
N PRO A 180 10.21 -16.07 -14.95
CA PRO A 180 11.04 -15.73 -16.11
C PRO A 180 10.17 -15.19 -17.25
N GLY A 181 10.74 -14.29 -18.06
CA GLY A 181 10.05 -13.66 -19.18
C GLY A 181 10.56 -12.25 -19.46
N THR A 182 9.95 -11.58 -20.43
CA THR A 182 10.15 -10.15 -20.67
C THR A 182 8.90 -9.40 -20.28
N TYR A 183 9.07 -8.36 -19.46
CA TYR A 183 7.98 -7.60 -18.87
C TYR A 183 8.31 -6.11 -18.94
N THR A 184 7.28 -5.27 -19.12
CA THR A 184 7.41 -3.82 -18.98
C THR A 184 6.93 -3.43 -17.59
N VAL A 185 7.79 -2.78 -16.80
CA VAL A 185 7.43 -2.20 -15.51
C VAL A 185 7.24 -0.70 -15.71
N HIS A 186 6.06 -0.21 -15.39
CA HIS A 186 5.70 1.20 -15.52
C HIS A 186 5.69 1.88 -14.16
N TYR A 187 6.00 3.17 -14.14
CA TYR A 187 5.73 4.06 -13.02
C TYR A 187 4.99 5.31 -13.48
N GLU A 188 4.08 5.79 -12.63
CA GLU A 188 3.36 7.05 -12.82
C GLU A 188 3.49 7.90 -11.57
N LEU A 189 3.73 9.19 -11.75
CA LEU A 189 3.81 10.17 -10.66
C LEU A 189 2.53 10.99 -10.58
N ALA A 190 2.09 11.29 -9.36
CA ALA A 190 1.01 12.22 -9.09
C ALA A 190 1.36 13.12 -7.90
N GLY A 191 0.68 14.27 -7.81
CA GLY A 191 0.80 15.22 -6.69
C GLY A 191 -0.25 15.00 -5.59
N GLY A 192 -1.09 13.97 -5.75
CA GLY A 192 -2.18 13.59 -4.86
C GLY A 192 -2.76 12.23 -5.25
N LEU A 193 -3.67 11.71 -4.42
CA LEU A 193 -4.18 10.33 -4.54
C LEU A 193 -5.44 10.22 -5.39
N THR A 194 -6.16 11.32 -5.58
CA THR A 194 -7.48 11.34 -6.25
C THR A 194 -7.42 11.96 -7.65
N GLY A 195 -6.25 12.46 -8.06
CA GLY A 195 -5.97 12.93 -9.43
C GLY A 195 -6.26 14.41 -9.66
N LYS A 196 -6.52 15.18 -8.59
CA LYS A 196 -6.69 16.63 -8.64
C LYS A 196 -5.35 17.36 -8.66
N ALA A 197 -4.40 16.90 -7.85
CA ALA A 197 -3.00 17.32 -7.91
C ALA A 197 -2.23 16.44 -8.91
N ARG A 198 -1.93 17.00 -10.08
CA ARG A 198 -1.28 16.28 -11.18
C ARG A 198 0.21 16.57 -11.19
N ALA A 199 1.03 15.54 -11.12
CA ALA A 199 2.45 15.70 -11.40
C ALA A 199 2.66 15.72 -12.92
N VAL A 200 3.42 16.69 -13.41
CA VAL A 200 3.67 16.88 -14.84
C VAL A 200 5.15 17.13 -15.08
N THR A 201 5.65 16.77 -16.27
CA THR A 201 7.01 17.14 -16.68
C THR A 201 7.07 18.61 -17.12
N ALA A 202 8.27 19.11 -17.46
CA ALA A 202 8.47 20.49 -17.90
C ALA A 202 7.64 20.89 -19.15
N ASP A 203 7.25 19.93 -20.01
CA ASP A 203 6.41 20.20 -21.18
C ASP A 203 4.90 20.13 -20.87
N GLY A 204 4.54 19.78 -19.63
CA GLY A 204 3.16 19.66 -19.16
C GLY A 204 2.48 18.31 -19.41
N SER A 205 3.20 17.31 -19.95
CA SER A 205 2.77 15.91 -20.04
C SER A 205 2.73 15.22 -18.66
N PRO A 206 1.97 14.12 -18.50
CA PRO A 206 2.05 13.28 -17.31
C PRO A 206 3.48 12.84 -17.02
N ALA A 207 3.88 12.88 -15.75
CA ALA A 207 5.20 12.42 -15.34
C ALA A 207 5.17 10.89 -15.13
N GLU A 208 5.60 10.14 -16.13
CA GLU A 208 5.59 8.67 -16.16
C GLU A 208 6.84 8.11 -16.83
N GLY A 209 7.03 6.79 -16.74
CA GLY A 209 8.10 6.11 -17.46
C GLY A 209 8.02 4.60 -17.32
N GLU A 210 8.94 3.90 -17.99
CA GLU A 210 8.91 2.44 -18.07
C GLU A 210 10.31 1.81 -18.15
N PHE A 211 10.36 0.54 -17.77
CA PHE A 211 11.53 -0.32 -17.90
C PHE A 211 11.12 -1.63 -18.57
N VAL A 212 11.74 -1.96 -19.69
CA VAL A 212 11.63 -3.30 -20.29
C VAL A 212 12.67 -4.20 -19.63
N VAL A 213 12.22 -5.23 -18.93
CA VAL A 213 13.05 -6.11 -18.11
C VAL A 213 12.93 -7.55 -18.60
N THR A 214 14.06 -8.21 -18.79
CA THR A 214 14.15 -9.63 -19.10
C THR A 214 14.68 -10.40 -17.90
N ILE A 215 13.87 -11.34 -17.40
CA ILE A 215 14.23 -12.28 -16.35
C ILE A 215 14.54 -13.63 -16.99
N SER A 216 15.79 -14.06 -16.88
CA SER A 216 16.18 -15.41 -17.31
C SER A 216 15.74 -16.48 -16.31
N ASP A 217 15.51 -17.69 -16.79
CA ASP A 217 15.15 -18.89 -16.00
C ASP A 217 16.31 -19.48 -15.18
N LYS A 218 17.49 -18.85 -15.23
CA LYS A 218 18.70 -19.32 -14.55
C LYS A 218 18.67 -18.91 -13.08
N PRO A 219 18.54 -19.83 -12.13
CA PRO A 219 18.62 -19.47 -10.72
C PRO A 219 20.04 -19.02 -10.35
N PRO A 220 20.20 -18.20 -9.29
CA PRO A 220 21.50 -17.94 -8.69
C PRO A 220 22.20 -19.26 -8.38
N ARG A 221 23.50 -19.33 -8.68
CA ARG A 221 24.31 -20.47 -8.24
C ARG A 221 24.48 -20.34 -6.74
N ALA A 222 23.89 -21.28 -6.00
CA ALA A 222 24.01 -21.34 -4.56
C ALA A 222 24.65 -22.67 -4.16
N ARG A 223 25.50 -22.63 -3.13
CA ARG A 223 26.07 -23.84 -2.51
C ARG A 223 25.77 -23.85 -1.02
N VAL A 224 25.47 -25.02 -0.49
CA VAL A 224 25.39 -25.23 0.96
C VAL A 224 26.78 -25.61 1.46
N THR A 225 27.31 -24.82 2.39
CA THR A 225 28.59 -25.09 3.04
C THR A 225 28.47 -26.28 4.00
N GLY A 226 29.61 -26.83 4.44
CA GLY A 226 29.64 -27.92 5.42
C GLY A 226 29.01 -27.57 6.78
N THR A 227 28.75 -26.29 7.06
CA THR A 227 28.05 -25.81 8.27
C THR A 227 26.56 -25.59 8.08
N GLY A 228 26.01 -25.90 6.90
CA GLY A 228 24.59 -25.69 6.56
C GLY A 228 24.24 -24.27 6.12
N LYS A 229 25.22 -23.36 6.01
CA LYS A 229 25.01 -22.01 5.49
C LYS A 229 24.94 -22.03 3.97
N VAL A 230 23.95 -21.35 3.38
CA VAL A 230 23.86 -21.13 1.93
C VAL A 230 24.76 -19.96 1.53
N GLU A 231 25.60 -20.15 0.52
CA GLU A 231 26.43 -19.12 -0.11
C GLU A 231 26.02 -18.98 -1.57
N LEU A 232 25.83 -17.73 -2.03
CA LEU A 232 25.58 -17.41 -3.42
C LEU A 232 26.93 -17.18 -4.13
N GLU A 233 27.17 -17.81 -5.28
CA GLU A 233 28.36 -17.58 -6.07
C GLU A 233 28.24 -16.25 -6.86
N GLY A 234 29.20 -15.34 -6.65
CA GLY A 234 29.32 -14.08 -7.41
C GLY A 234 28.72 -12.83 -6.77
N GLY A 235 28.46 -12.85 -5.45
CA GLY A 235 28.11 -11.65 -4.66
C GLY A 235 29.32 -10.90 -4.13
#